data_AF-A0A1X0RMT0-F1
#
_entry.id   AF-A0A1X0RMT0-F1
#
_cell.length_a   1.000
_cell.length_b   1.000
_cell.length_c   1.000
_cell.angle_alpha   90.00
_cell.angle_beta   90.00
_cell.angle_gamma   90.00
#
_symmetry.space_group_name_H-M   'P 1'
#
loop_
_entity.id
_entity.type
_entity.pdbx_description
1 polymer ?
#
loop_
_entity_poly.entity_id
_entity_poly.type
_entity_poly.pdbx_seq_one_letter_code
_entity_poly.pdbx_strand_id
1 'polypeptide(L)'
;MSNQHPPSLLKGNLCLSSCPGKKVRLSGPVRGRASINRDLDADLSRMKSFGITLTVCCLDDYEMELLGAPWPKYREIAAKNDIKVLRLPMIEGSCPETIEEAQHAIHVVNNEINKGNNVLVHCRGGVGRAGLFACCWLLENSLCNTAERAIAIVRTQRSPKAIETLRQADYIIQYAKSLKQRSKLTEQHQTLTNTTPTMDVIRPFPKSKSQPANSEVAS
;
A
#
# COMPACT_ATOMS: atom_id res chain seq x y z
N MET A 1 -14.79 12.61 -37.28
CA MET A 1 -14.19 12.90 -35.96
C MET A 1 -14.18 11.61 -35.15
N SER A 2 -13.09 10.84 -35.23
CA SER A 2 -12.95 9.58 -34.50
C SER A 2 -12.57 9.88 -33.06
N ASN A 3 -13.50 9.62 -32.14
CA ASN A 3 -13.29 9.76 -30.70
C ASN A 3 -12.38 8.61 -30.24
N GLN A 4 -11.06 8.79 -30.36
CA GLN A 4 -10.10 7.85 -29.81
C GLN A 4 -9.94 8.15 -28.33
N HIS A 5 -10.71 7.46 -27.49
CA HIS A 5 -10.33 7.31 -26.09
C HIS A 5 -8.98 6.58 -26.06
N PRO A 6 -7.96 7.08 -25.33
CA PRO A 6 -6.76 6.29 -25.10
C PRO A 6 -7.18 4.95 -24.50
N PRO A 7 -6.55 3.82 -24.90
CA PRO A 7 -6.86 2.53 -24.30
C PRO A 7 -6.72 2.70 -22.78
N SER A 8 -7.78 2.37 -22.04
CA SER A 8 -7.70 2.33 -20.59
C SER A 8 -6.52 1.41 -20.25
N LEU A 9 -5.46 1.97 -19.67
CA LEU A 9 -4.34 1.19 -19.21
C LEU A 9 -4.92 0.18 -18.21
N LEU A 10 -4.97 -1.09 -18.58
CA LEU A 10 -5.49 -2.15 -17.74
C LEU A 10 -4.65 -2.14 -16.45
N LYS A 11 -5.30 -1.82 -15.32
CA LYS A 11 -4.65 -1.88 -14.01
C LYS A 11 -4.36 -3.33 -13.65
N GLY A 12 -3.28 -3.55 -12.92
CA GLY A 12 -2.99 -4.83 -12.32
C GLY A 12 -3.93 -5.18 -11.16
N ASN A 13 -3.73 -6.37 -10.60
CA ASN A 13 -4.55 -6.93 -9.52
C ASN A 13 -3.74 -7.05 -8.23
N LEU A 14 -4.45 -6.98 -7.10
CA LEU A 14 -3.93 -7.42 -5.80
C LEU A 14 -4.34 -8.89 -5.56
N CYS A 15 -3.37 -9.78 -5.42
CA CYS A 15 -3.55 -11.21 -5.20
C CYS A 15 -3.15 -11.62 -3.78
N LEU A 16 -3.75 -12.69 -3.24
CA LEU A 16 -3.43 -13.23 -1.91
C LEU A 16 -3.02 -14.70 -1.99
N SER A 17 -1.99 -15.11 -1.24
CA SER A 17 -1.62 -16.52 -1.13
C SER A 17 -0.94 -16.88 0.20
N SER A 18 -0.75 -18.18 0.45
CA SER A 18 0.15 -18.65 1.49
C SER A 18 1.61 -18.56 1.04
N CYS A 19 2.53 -18.37 1.99
CA CYS A 19 3.97 -18.23 1.77
C CYS A 19 4.54 -19.14 0.66
N PRO A 20 5.10 -18.59 -0.43
CA PRO A 20 5.81 -19.36 -1.46
C PRO A 20 6.89 -20.28 -0.86
N GLY A 21 7.05 -21.48 -1.42
CA GLY A 21 8.03 -22.46 -0.94
C GLY A 21 7.71 -23.06 0.43
N LYS A 22 6.52 -22.79 1.00
CA LYS A 22 6.12 -23.26 2.33
C LYS A 22 6.31 -24.76 2.51
N LYS A 23 6.98 -25.12 3.59
CA LYS A 23 7.18 -26.48 4.10
C LYS A 23 6.61 -26.60 5.51
N VAL A 24 5.59 -27.43 5.71
CA VAL A 24 4.99 -27.73 7.03
C VAL A 24 4.53 -29.17 7.10
N ARG A 25 4.59 -29.76 8.30
CA ARG A 25 4.16 -31.16 8.56
C ARG A 25 4.90 -32.18 7.67
N LEU A 26 6.23 -32.04 7.59
CA LEU A 26 7.06 -32.93 6.77
C LEU A 26 7.21 -34.35 7.35
N SER A 27 6.96 -34.52 8.66
CA SER A 27 6.94 -35.82 9.35
C SER A 27 5.61 -36.59 9.26
N GLY A 28 4.66 -36.12 8.43
CA GLY A 28 3.37 -36.76 8.23
C GLY A 28 2.17 -35.89 8.61
N PRO A 29 0.92 -36.34 8.34
CA PRO A 29 -0.28 -35.57 8.64
C PRO A 29 -0.44 -35.30 10.14
N VAL A 30 -0.79 -34.06 10.51
CA VAL A 30 -1.05 -33.67 11.90
C VAL A 30 -2.49 -33.18 11.99
N ARG A 31 -3.30 -33.78 12.88
CA ARG A 31 -4.72 -33.44 13.08
C ARG A 31 -5.52 -33.42 11.76
N GLY A 32 -5.32 -34.43 10.91
CA GLY A 32 -6.00 -34.57 9.62
C GLY A 32 -5.55 -33.59 8.51
N ARG A 33 -4.51 -32.78 8.74
CA ARG A 33 -3.96 -31.86 7.73
C ARG A 33 -2.75 -32.50 7.03
N ALA A 34 -2.82 -32.59 5.71
CA ALA A 34 -1.74 -33.13 4.87
C ALA A 34 -0.43 -32.33 4.99
N SER A 35 0.70 -33.00 4.70
CA SER A 35 1.99 -32.35 4.55
C SER A 35 1.96 -31.30 3.44
N ILE A 36 2.72 -30.22 3.61
CA ILE A 36 2.95 -29.23 2.56
C ILE A 36 4.45 -29.19 2.37
N ASN A 37 4.93 -29.49 1.17
CA ASN A 37 6.33 -29.43 0.80
C ASN A 37 6.44 -28.77 -0.58
N ARG A 38 6.30 -27.45 -0.62
CA ARG A 38 6.41 -26.70 -1.89
C ARG A 38 7.85 -26.31 -2.17
N ASP A 39 8.15 -26.18 -3.45
CA ASP A 39 9.41 -25.61 -3.92
C ASP A 39 9.26 -24.09 -4.12
N LEU A 40 10.27 -23.34 -3.69
CA LEU A 40 10.23 -21.87 -3.69
C LEU A 40 10.37 -21.31 -5.11
N ASP A 41 11.28 -21.86 -5.91
CA ASP A 41 11.50 -21.41 -7.29
C ASP A 41 10.26 -21.69 -8.12
N ALA A 42 9.71 -22.91 -8.04
CA ALA A 42 8.49 -23.28 -8.74
C ALA A 42 7.25 -22.44 -8.34
N ASP A 43 7.13 -22.04 -7.07
CA ASP A 43 6.08 -21.11 -6.64
C ASP A 43 6.31 -19.70 -7.21
N LEU A 44 7.54 -19.17 -7.16
CA LEU A 44 7.86 -17.81 -7.66
C LEU A 44 7.81 -17.73 -9.20
N SER A 45 8.28 -18.74 -9.94
CA SER A 45 8.14 -18.81 -11.40
C SER A 45 6.68 -18.83 -11.84
N ARG A 46 5.83 -19.55 -11.11
CA ARG A 46 4.38 -19.55 -11.36
C ARG A 46 3.71 -18.22 -10.99
N MET A 47 4.18 -17.55 -9.94
CA MET A 47 3.73 -16.18 -9.66
C MET A 47 4.08 -15.25 -10.84
N LYS A 48 5.30 -15.36 -11.37
CA LYS A 48 5.74 -14.59 -12.53
C LYS A 48 4.87 -14.87 -13.77
N SER A 49 4.48 -16.12 -14.02
CA SER A 49 3.58 -16.45 -15.15
C SER A 49 2.18 -15.85 -15.02
N PHE A 50 1.76 -15.43 -13.82
CA PHE A 50 0.53 -14.66 -13.61
C PHE A 50 0.75 -13.14 -13.68
N GLY A 51 1.90 -12.67 -14.17
CA GLY A 51 2.20 -11.24 -14.29
C GLY A 51 2.49 -10.56 -12.95
N ILE A 52 2.83 -11.32 -11.91
CA ILE A 52 3.21 -10.75 -10.61
C ILE A 52 4.64 -10.21 -10.72
N THR A 53 4.84 -8.93 -10.39
CA THR A 53 6.16 -8.27 -10.39
C THR A 53 6.62 -7.85 -9.00
N LEU A 54 5.71 -7.82 -8.03
CA LEU A 54 5.98 -7.46 -6.65
C LEU A 54 5.26 -8.44 -5.72
N THR A 55 5.96 -8.90 -4.70
CA THR A 55 5.38 -9.63 -3.57
C THR A 55 5.55 -8.85 -2.27
N VAL A 56 4.48 -8.73 -1.49
CA VAL A 56 4.50 -8.17 -0.13
C VAL A 56 4.60 -9.32 0.86
N CYS A 57 5.74 -9.43 1.53
CA CYS A 57 6.01 -10.47 2.52
C CYS A 57 5.68 -9.95 3.93
N CYS A 58 4.62 -10.49 4.51
CA CYS A 58 4.15 -10.15 5.86
C CYS A 58 4.82 -10.94 6.99
N LEU A 59 5.91 -11.64 6.70
CA LEU A 59 6.60 -12.54 7.64
C LEU A 59 7.92 -11.95 8.09
N ASP A 60 8.24 -12.14 9.37
CA ASP A 60 9.59 -11.93 9.87
C ASP A 60 10.54 -13.06 9.44
N ASP A 61 11.83 -12.86 9.65
CA ASP A 61 12.85 -13.81 9.20
C ASP A 61 12.73 -15.16 9.92
N TYR A 62 12.32 -15.15 11.20
CA TYR A 62 12.14 -16.36 12.00
C TYR A 62 11.01 -17.24 11.46
N GLU A 63 9.85 -16.67 11.17
CA GLU A 63 8.72 -17.42 10.61
C GLU A 63 9.04 -17.90 9.18
N MET A 64 9.80 -17.13 8.40
CA MET A 64 10.28 -17.56 7.09
C MET A 64 11.21 -18.79 7.18
N GLU A 65 12.14 -18.81 8.14
CA GLU A 65 13.00 -19.95 8.44
C GLU A 65 12.18 -21.19 8.78
N LEU A 66 11.21 -21.06 9.71
CA LEU A 66 10.33 -22.15 10.13
C LEU A 66 9.47 -22.72 8.99
N LEU A 67 9.21 -21.93 7.94
CA LEU A 67 8.46 -22.35 6.76
C LEU A 67 9.36 -22.92 5.66
N GLY A 68 10.67 -23.04 5.88
CA GLY A 68 11.64 -23.58 4.92
C GLY A 68 11.92 -22.63 3.75
N ALA A 69 11.66 -21.33 3.94
CA ALA A 69 11.88 -20.29 2.94
C ALA A 69 12.68 -19.12 3.57
N PRO A 70 13.89 -19.36 4.11
CA PRO A 70 14.65 -18.36 4.85
C PRO A 70 14.94 -17.12 4.00
N TRP A 71 15.00 -15.95 4.65
CA TRP A 71 15.06 -14.66 3.94
C TRP A 71 16.18 -14.56 2.89
N PRO A 72 17.44 -14.97 3.16
CA PRO A 72 18.50 -14.90 2.15
C PRO A 72 18.18 -15.68 0.87
N LYS A 73 17.62 -16.88 1.01
CA LYS A 73 17.20 -17.70 -0.13
C LYS A 73 15.98 -17.10 -0.82
N TYR A 74 15.01 -16.62 -0.05
CA TYR A 74 13.78 -16.04 -0.63
C TYR A 74 14.09 -14.83 -1.51
N ARG A 75 14.90 -13.88 -1.02
CA ARG A 75 15.24 -12.68 -1.79
C ARG A 75 16.04 -13.02 -3.06
N GLU A 76 16.92 -14.02 -2.99
CA GLU A 76 17.72 -14.48 -4.13
C GLU A 76 16.83 -15.09 -5.23
N ILE A 77 15.96 -16.04 -4.86
CA ILE A 77 15.08 -16.71 -5.82
C ILE A 77 14.01 -15.74 -6.36
N ALA A 78 13.54 -14.78 -5.56
CA ALA A 78 12.65 -13.73 -6.05
C ALA A 78 13.33 -12.83 -7.09
N ALA A 79 14.58 -12.42 -6.85
CA ALA A 79 15.37 -11.66 -7.82
C ALA A 79 15.61 -12.47 -9.10
N LYS A 80 15.95 -13.76 -8.99
CA LYS A 80 16.10 -14.69 -10.13
C LYS A 80 14.84 -14.76 -11.00
N ASN A 81 13.65 -14.61 -10.41
CA ASN A 81 12.36 -14.67 -11.11
C ASN A 81 11.82 -13.28 -11.49
N ASP A 82 12.64 -12.22 -11.41
CA ASP A 82 12.23 -10.84 -11.68
C ASP A 82 10.99 -10.41 -10.86
N ILE A 83 10.97 -10.78 -9.57
CA ILE A 83 9.95 -10.41 -8.59
C ILE A 83 10.61 -9.56 -7.51
N LYS A 84 10.16 -8.32 -7.38
CA LYS A 84 10.53 -7.43 -6.26
C LYS A 84 9.88 -7.95 -4.98
N VAL A 85 10.54 -7.74 -3.85
CA VAL A 85 9.99 -8.08 -2.53
C VAL A 85 9.88 -6.83 -1.67
N LEU A 86 8.68 -6.50 -1.23
CA LEU A 86 8.42 -5.51 -0.19
C LEU A 86 8.22 -6.23 1.14
N ARG A 87 9.01 -5.90 2.16
CA ARG A 87 8.86 -6.44 3.52
C ARG A 87 7.90 -5.58 4.32
N LEU A 88 6.93 -6.22 4.97
CA LEU A 88 6.03 -5.63 5.97
C LEU A 88 5.85 -6.65 7.11
N PRO A 89 6.94 -6.98 7.83
CA PRO A 89 6.93 -8.09 8.78
C PRO A 89 5.96 -7.79 9.93
N MET A 90 5.09 -8.75 10.23
CA MET A 90 4.15 -8.68 11.34
C MET A 90 4.20 -10.00 12.09
N ILE A 91 4.15 -9.99 13.42
CA ILE A 91 4.02 -11.22 14.23
C ILE A 91 2.71 -11.95 13.88
N GLU A 92 2.66 -13.29 14.01
CA GLU A 92 1.43 -14.05 13.77
C GLU A 92 0.25 -13.50 14.60
N GLY A 93 -0.89 -13.23 13.96
CA GLY A 93 -2.06 -12.60 14.59
C GLY A 93 -1.97 -11.09 14.82
N SER A 94 -0.82 -10.47 14.52
CA SER A 94 -0.57 -9.02 14.62
C SER A 94 -1.06 -8.23 13.39
N CYS A 95 -0.84 -6.93 13.47
CA CYS A 95 -1.02 -5.90 12.44
C CYS A 95 0.32 -5.16 12.24
N PRO A 96 0.42 -4.27 11.23
CA PRO A 96 1.51 -3.29 11.15
C PRO A 96 1.57 -2.42 12.40
N GLU A 97 2.73 -1.84 12.71
CA GLU A 97 2.91 -1.06 13.94
C GLU A 97 2.13 0.25 13.90
N THR A 98 2.12 0.89 12.74
CA THR A 98 1.45 2.18 12.53
C THR A 98 0.56 2.14 11.29
N ILE A 99 -0.31 3.12 11.15
CA ILE A 99 -1.16 3.28 9.94
C ILE A 99 -0.29 3.73 8.76
N GLU A 100 0.70 4.57 9.02
CA GLU A 100 1.63 5.16 8.06
C GLU A 100 2.50 4.07 7.40
N GLU A 101 2.91 3.06 8.15
CA GLU A 101 3.66 1.91 7.63
C GLU A 101 2.84 1.16 6.57
N ALA A 102 1.56 0.88 6.87
CA ALA A 102 0.66 0.24 5.92
C ALA A 102 0.36 1.14 4.71
N GLN A 103 0.16 2.44 4.92
CA GLN A 103 -0.05 3.41 3.85
C GLN A 103 1.14 3.48 2.90
N HIS A 104 2.36 3.53 3.42
CA HIS A 104 3.57 3.53 2.62
C HIS A 104 3.68 2.24 1.78
N ALA A 105 3.42 1.09 2.39
CA ALA A 105 3.42 -0.17 1.66
C ALA A 105 2.34 -0.21 0.56
N ILE A 106 1.12 0.27 0.85
CA ILE A 106 0.02 0.38 -0.13
C ILE A 106 0.39 1.35 -1.26
N HIS A 107 1.06 2.45 -0.98
CA HIS A 107 1.54 3.38 -2.01
C HIS A 107 2.49 2.68 -3.00
N VAL A 108 3.47 1.92 -2.50
CA VAL A 108 4.38 1.12 -3.34
C VAL A 108 3.61 0.10 -4.18
N VAL A 109 2.63 -0.59 -3.58
CA VAL A 109 1.76 -1.55 -4.28
C VAL A 109 0.95 -0.87 -5.38
N ASN A 110 0.33 0.28 -5.10
CA ASN A 110 -0.45 1.05 -6.06
C ASN A 110 0.40 1.51 -7.25
N ASN A 111 1.66 1.88 -7.03
CA ASN A 111 2.57 2.25 -8.11
C ASN A 111 2.85 1.10 -9.08
N GLU A 112 2.92 -0.15 -8.61
CA GLU A 112 3.06 -1.32 -9.49
C GLU A 112 1.72 -1.66 -10.18
N ILE A 113 0.61 -1.64 -9.46
CA ILE A 113 -0.73 -1.90 -10.01
C ILE A 113 -1.09 -0.89 -11.11
N ASN A 114 -0.76 0.39 -10.94
CA ASN A 114 -1.02 1.43 -11.93
C ASN A 114 -0.18 1.28 -13.21
N LYS A 115 0.93 0.52 -13.16
CA LYS A 115 1.71 0.14 -14.36
C LYS A 115 1.13 -1.07 -15.10
N GLY A 116 0.02 -1.63 -14.60
CA GLY A 116 -0.58 -2.86 -15.11
C GLY A 116 0.00 -4.14 -14.52
N ASN A 117 0.89 -4.04 -13.53
CA ASN A 117 1.52 -5.22 -12.92
C ASN A 117 0.67 -5.81 -11.79
N ASN A 118 0.60 -7.14 -11.70
CA ASN A 118 -0.04 -7.78 -10.56
C ASN A 118 0.89 -7.77 -9.34
N VAL A 119 0.31 -7.66 -8.15
CA VAL A 119 1.02 -7.68 -6.88
C VAL A 119 0.43 -8.76 -6.00
N LEU A 120 1.28 -9.57 -5.37
CA LEU A 120 0.84 -10.63 -4.46
C LEU A 120 1.21 -10.30 -3.02
N VAL A 121 0.27 -10.42 -2.09
CA VAL A 121 0.52 -10.30 -0.65
C VAL A 121 0.43 -11.68 -0.03
N HIS A 122 1.40 -12.04 0.80
CA HIS A 122 1.35 -13.29 1.54
C HIS A 122 1.74 -13.14 3.00
N CYS A 123 1.19 -14.04 3.80
CA CYS A 123 1.70 -14.37 5.12
C CYS A 123 1.89 -15.89 5.19
N ARG A 124 1.77 -16.51 6.36
CA ARG A 124 1.87 -17.97 6.47
C ARG A 124 0.73 -18.70 5.75
N GLY A 125 -0.50 -18.20 5.85
CA GLY A 125 -1.69 -18.79 5.23
C GLY A 125 -2.34 -17.94 4.13
N GLY A 126 -1.99 -16.67 4.05
CA GLY A 126 -2.69 -15.70 3.20
C GLY A 126 -4.13 -15.42 3.67
N VAL A 127 -4.39 -15.45 4.97
CA VAL A 127 -5.75 -15.37 5.55
C VAL A 127 -5.88 -14.19 6.52
N GLY A 128 -5.07 -14.14 7.60
CA GLY A 128 -5.07 -13.01 8.54
C GLY A 128 -4.31 -11.79 8.03
N ARG A 129 -2.99 -11.71 8.28
CA ARG A 129 -2.13 -10.55 7.94
C ARG A 129 -2.26 -10.07 6.48
N ALA A 130 -2.23 -11.00 5.53
CA ALA A 130 -2.41 -10.67 4.11
C ALA A 130 -3.84 -10.17 3.81
N GLY A 131 -4.86 -10.73 4.48
CA GLY A 131 -6.24 -10.26 4.37
C GLY A 131 -6.44 -8.89 4.99
N LEU A 132 -5.77 -8.59 6.11
CA LEU A 132 -5.74 -7.26 6.72
C LEU A 132 -5.18 -6.24 5.73
N PHE A 133 -4.02 -6.53 5.13
CA PHE A 133 -3.43 -5.65 4.13
C PHE A 133 -4.38 -5.41 2.96
N ALA A 134 -5.04 -6.46 2.45
CA ALA A 134 -6.03 -6.33 1.39
C ALA A 134 -7.22 -5.44 1.78
N CYS A 135 -7.70 -5.52 3.03
CA CYS A 135 -8.75 -4.63 3.51
C CYS A 135 -8.31 -3.16 3.50
N CYS A 136 -7.11 -2.88 4.04
CA CYS A 136 -6.53 -1.54 4.03
C CYS A 136 -6.34 -1.04 2.59
N TRP A 137 -5.88 -1.88 1.67
CA TRP A 137 -5.72 -1.55 0.26
C TRP A 137 -7.06 -1.23 -0.43
N LEU A 138 -8.12 -2.00 -0.17
CA LEU A 138 -9.47 -1.74 -0.70
C LEU A 138 -10.00 -0.38 -0.21
N LEU A 139 -9.77 -0.06 1.06
CA LEU A 139 -10.17 1.21 1.67
C LEU A 139 -9.38 2.38 1.10
N GLU A 140 -8.05 2.28 1.04
CA GLU A 140 -7.15 3.33 0.52
C GLU A 140 -7.50 3.69 -0.93
N ASN A 141 -7.84 2.70 -1.74
CA ASN A 141 -8.19 2.88 -3.15
C ASN A 141 -9.68 3.20 -3.37
N SER A 142 -10.46 3.47 -2.32
CA SER A 142 -11.89 3.78 -2.41
C SER A 142 -12.71 2.73 -3.17
N LEU A 143 -12.26 1.47 -3.17
CA LEU A 143 -12.99 0.32 -3.73
C LEU A 143 -14.07 -0.18 -2.77
N CYS A 144 -14.03 0.28 -1.52
CA CYS A 144 -15.10 0.19 -0.55
C CYS A 144 -14.98 1.31 0.50
N ASN A 145 -16.08 1.60 1.20
CA ASN A 145 -16.19 2.80 2.05
C ASN A 145 -16.20 2.50 3.56
N THR A 146 -16.27 1.23 3.97
CA THR A 146 -16.31 0.84 5.39
C THR A 146 -15.46 -0.38 5.67
N ALA A 147 -14.96 -0.49 6.91
CA ALA A 147 -14.16 -1.62 7.36
C ALA A 147 -14.92 -2.95 7.24
N GLU A 148 -16.20 -2.95 7.61
CA GLU A 148 -17.07 -4.12 7.55
C GLU A 148 -17.21 -4.63 6.11
N ARG A 149 -17.37 -3.71 5.15
CA ARG A 149 -17.45 -4.06 3.73
C ARG A 149 -16.13 -4.58 3.20
N ALA A 150 -15.00 -3.97 3.57
CA ALA A 150 -13.67 -4.45 3.19
C ALA A 150 -13.44 -5.90 3.68
N ILE A 151 -13.75 -6.16 4.95
CA ILE A 151 -13.64 -7.48 5.58
C ILE A 151 -14.57 -8.48 4.88
N ALA A 152 -15.81 -8.11 4.59
CA ALA A 152 -16.76 -8.97 3.89
C ALA A 152 -16.25 -9.36 2.50
N ILE A 153 -15.74 -8.40 1.72
CA ILE A 153 -15.15 -8.66 0.39
C ILE A 153 -13.98 -9.63 0.49
N VAL A 154 -13.03 -9.38 1.39
CA VAL A 154 -11.85 -10.25 1.56
C VAL A 154 -12.27 -11.65 2.02
N ARG A 155 -13.27 -11.76 2.90
CA ARG A 155 -13.79 -13.07 3.34
C ARG A 155 -14.44 -13.85 2.19
N THR A 156 -15.22 -13.19 1.35
CA THR A 156 -15.82 -13.81 0.16
C THR A 156 -14.76 -14.26 -0.84
N GLN A 157 -13.76 -13.41 -1.12
CA GLN A 157 -12.76 -13.68 -2.16
C GLN A 157 -11.65 -14.64 -1.74
N ARG A 158 -11.35 -14.73 -0.44
CA ARG A 158 -10.21 -15.53 0.07
C ARG A 158 -10.63 -16.69 0.97
N SER A 159 -11.39 -16.41 2.02
CA SER A 159 -11.81 -17.39 3.02
C SER A 159 -12.75 -16.75 4.03
N PRO A 160 -13.85 -17.40 4.44
CA PRO A 160 -14.69 -16.93 5.54
C PRO A 160 -13.93 -16.68 6.85
N LYS A 161 -12.75 -17.30 7.01
CA LYS A 161 -11.85 -17.15 8.16
C LYS A 161 -10.85 -16.00 8.03
N ALA A 162 -10.89 -15.22 6.94
CA ALA A 162 -10.01 -14.06 6.79
C ALA A 162 -10.27 -13.03 7.89
N ILE A 163 -9.21 -12.34 8.30
CA ILE A 163 -9.12 -11.54 9.53
C ILE A 163 -9.29 -12.45 10.74
N GLU A 164 -8.16 -12.91 11.27
CA GLU A 164 -8.07 -14.02 12.22
C GLU A 164 -8.17 -13.54 13.68
N THR A 165 -7.91 -12.26 13.97
CA THR A 165 -7.91 -11.71 15.33
C THR A 165 -8.74 -10.44 15.45
N LEU A 166 -9.24 -10.16 16.66
CA LEU A 166 -9.91 -8.89 16.96
C LEU A 166 -9.00 -7.69 16.72
N ARG A 167 -7.71 -7.82 17.07
CA ARG A 167 -6.70 -6.79 16.81
C ARG A 167 -6.62 -6.41 15.33
N GLN A 168 -6.73 -7.39 14.43
CA GLN A 168 -6.74 -7.14 12.98
C GLN A 168 -8.00 -6.40 12.54
N ALA A 169 -9.18 -6.79 13.06
CA ALA A 169 -10.42 -6.07 12.77
C ALA A 169 -10.37 -4.61 13.27
N ASP A 170 -9.89 -4.39 14.49
CA ASP A 170 -9.73 -3.07 15.09
C ASP A 170 -8.76 -2.20 14.30
N TYR A 171 -7.65 -2.78 13.82
CA TYR A 171 -6.71 -2.07 12.96
C TYR A 171 -7.36 -1.58 11.66
N ILE A 172 -8.18 -2.41 11.02
CA ILE A 172 -8.90 -2.03 9.78
C ILE A 172 -9.91 -0.90 10.06
N ILE A 173 -10.59 -0.94 11.20
CA ILE A 173 -11.50 0.13 11.64
C ILE A 173 -10.72 1.44 11.85
N GLN A 174 -9.57 1.37 12.53
CA GLN A 174 -8.70 2.53 12.75
C GLN A 174 -8.15 3.07 11.42
N TYR A 175 -7.77 2.20 10.50
CA TYR A 175 -7.34 2.57 9.15
C TYR A 175 -8.44 3.35 8.43
N ALA A 176 -9.68 2.84 8.39
CA ALA A 176 -10.81 3.54 7.77
C ALA A 176 -11.09 4.91 8.42
N LYS A 177 -10.95 5.04 9.74
CA LYS A 177 -11.07 6.32 10.45
C LYS A 177 -9.97 7.31 10.04
N SER A 178 -8.72 6.84 9.92
CA SER A 178 -7.60 7.68 9.49
C SER A 178 -7.85 8.28 8.09
N LEU A 179 -8.45 7.53 7.16
CA LEU A 179 -8.80 8.03 5.82
C LEU A 179 -9.77 9.21 5.88
N LYS A 180 -10.82 9.08 6.70
CA LYS A 180 -11.82 10.15 6.90
C LYS A 180 -11.23 11.39 7.56
N GLN A 181 -10.26 11.21 8.45
CA GLN A 181 -9.56 12.35 9.07
C GLN A 181 -8.67 13.05 8.05
N ARG A 182 -7.91 12.30 7.23
CA ARG A 182 -7.09 12.86 6.15
C ARG A 182 -7.91 13.61 5.11
N SER A 183 -9.08 13.09 4.71
CA SER A 183 -9.95 13.77 3.74
C SER A 183 -10.45 15.10 4.29
N LYS A 184 -10.94 15.12 5.55
CA LYS A 184 -11.38 16.35 6.22
C LYS A 184 -10.28 17.39 6.36
N LEU A 185 -9.07 16.98 6.75
CA LEU A 185 -7.92 17.88 6.85
C LEU A 185 -7.54 18.46 5.48
N THR A 186 -7.62 17.65 4.42
CA THR A 186 -7.36 18.08 3.04
C THR A 186 -8.40 19.11 2.58
N GLU A 187 -9.69 18.85 2.83
CA GLU A 187 -10.79 19.77 2.51
C GLU A 187 -10.68 21.10 3.28
N GLN A 188 -10.35 21.04 4.58
CA GLN A 188 -10.13 22.24 5.40
C GLN A 188 -8.96 23.08 4.87
N HIS A 189 -7.84 22.45 4.52
CA HIS A 189 -6.69 23.15 3.96
C HIS A 189 -7.01 23.82 2.61
N GLN A 190 -7.75 23.13 1.73
CA GLN A 190 -8.23 23.71 0.47
C GLN A 190 -9.20 24.89 0.70
N THR A 191 -10.05 24.81 1.72
CA THR A 191 -10.98 25.89 2.06
C THR A 191 -10.24 27.13 2.58
N LEU A 192 -9.22 26.95 3.43
CA LEU A 192 -8.39 28.03 3.97
C LEU A 192 -7.53 28.72 2.90
N THR A 193 -6.95 27.94 1.98
CA THR A 193 -6.13 28.48 0.88
C THR A 193 -6.97 29.23 -0.17
N ASN A 194 -8.22 28.83 -0.40
CA ASN A 194 -9.13 29.51 -1.33
C ASN A 194 -9.83 30.76 -0.77
N THR A 195 -9.79 30.98 0.56
CA THR A 195 -10.42 32.14 1.23
C THR A 195 -9.42 33.24 1.62
N THR A 196 -8.13 33.07 1.32
CA THR A 196 -7.15 34.13 1.52
C THR A 196 -7.38 35.20 0.43
N PRO A 197 -7.72 36.45 0.78
CA PRO A 197 -7.85 37.51 -0.21
C PRO A 197 -6.48 37.70 -0.87
N THR A 198 -6.44 37.78 -2.20
CA THR A 198 -5.31 38.38 -2.91
C THR A 198 -4.98 39.70 -2.22
N MET A 199 -3.82 39.79 -1.57
CA MET A 199 -3.33 41.07 -1.08
C MET A 199 -3.34 42.02 -2.28
N ASP A 200 -4.18 43.05 -2.19
CA ASP A 200 -4.22 44.12 -3.16
C ASP A 200 -2.79 44.59 -3.42
N VAL A 201 -2.41 44.56 -4.69
CA VAL A 201 -1.15 45.08 -5.19
C VAL A 201 -1.02 46.50 -4.65
N ILE A 202 -0.12 46.70 -3.69
CA ILE A 202 0.21 48.02 -3.14
C ILE A 202 0.56 48.90 -4.34
N ARG A 203 -0.31 49.86 -4.66
CA ARG A 203 -0.05 50.85 -5.71
C ARG A 203 1.21 51.63 -5.30
N PRO A 204 2.18 51.84 -6.22
CA PRO A 204 3.37 52.59 -5.87
C PRO A 204 3.01 54.01 -5.44
N PHE A 205 3.63 54.47 -4.35
CA PHE A 205 3.52 55.84 -3.85
C PHE A 205 3.83 56.86 -4.97
N PRO A 206 3.05 57.95 -5.11
CA PRO A 206 3.36 59.00 -6.08
C PRO A 206 4.66 59.70 -5.67
N LYS A 207 5.61 59.80 -6.60
CA LYS A 207 6.87 60.52 -6.40
C LYS A 207 6.58 62.00 -6.10
N SER A 208 7.10 62.51 -4.98
CA SER A 208 7.06 63.93 -4.65
C SER A 208 7.87 64.73 -5.67
N LYS A 209 7.29 65.84 -6.13
CA LYS A 209 7.98 66.82 -6.99
C LYS A 209 9.04 67.55 -6.17
N SER A 210 10.30 67.48 -6.58
CA SER A 210 11.35 68.38 -6.09
C SER A 210 11.14 69.77 -6.69
N GLN A 211 11.04 70.79 -5.83
CA GLN A 211 11.14 72.20 -6.22
C GLN A 211 12.61 72.63 -6.30
N PRO A 212 12.93 73.66 -7.10
CA PRO A 212 14.30 74.05 -7.39
C PRO A 212 14.86 75.00 -6.31
N ALA A 213 16.16 74.86 -6.03
CA ALA A 213 16.93 75.87 -5.31
C ALA A 213 17.60 76.83 -6.32
N ASN A 214 17.06 78.04 -6.43
CA ASN A 214 17.84 79.25 -6.71
C ASN A 214 18.63 79.57 -5.42
N SER A 215 19.83 80.15 -5.38
CA SER A 215 20.49 81.16 -6.21
C SER A 215 21.95 81.32 -5.73
N GLU A 216 22.88 81.66 -6.65
CA GLU A 216 23.91 82.74 -6.52
C GLU A 216 24.93 82.72 -5.34
N VAL A 217 26.21 83.13 -5.41
CA VAL A 217 27.04 83.86 -6.37
C VAL A 217 28.53 83.75 -5.93
N ALA A 218 29.42 83.76 -6.93
CA ALA A 218 30.83 84.20 -7.00
C ALA A 218 31.83 84.03 -5.85
N SER A 219 32.99 83.45 -6.17
CA SER A 219 34.21 84.22 -6.57
C SER A 219 35.16 83.31 -7.34
#